data_AF-A0A6L2P5S0-F1
#
_entry.id   AF-A0A6L2P5S0-F1
#
_cell.length_a   1.000
_cell.length_b   1.000
_cell.length_c   1.000
_cell.angle_alpha   90.00
_cell.angle_beta   90.00
_cell.angle_gamma   90.00
#
_symmetry.space_group_name_H-M   'P 1'
#
loop_
_entity.id
_entity.type
_entity.pdbx_description
1 polymer ?
#
loop_
_entity_poly.entity_id
_entity_poly.type
_entity_poly.pdbx_seq_one_letter_code
_entity_poly.pdbx_strand_id
1 'polypeptide(L)'
;IGRYLKKGRYAQRVGTGAPVYLAAVLEYLAAEVLELAGNAARDNKKNRIIPRHVLLAIRNDTELGKLLSGVTIAHGGVLPNINPVLLPKKTAAKESTPKSPSKAGKSPKKA
;
A
#
# COMPACT_ATOMS: atom_id res chain seq x y z
N ILE A 1 11.75 -3.63 23.45
CA ILE A 1 11.01 -4.92 23.40
C ILE A 1 11.04 -5.71 24.71
N GLY A 2 12.20 -5.95 25.34
CA GLY A 2 12.28 -6.80 26.56
C GLY A 2 11.40 -6.41 27.75
N ARG A 3 11.27 -5.11 28.05
CA ARG A 3 10.32 -4.64 29.08
C ARG A 3 8.86 -5.04 28.76
N TYR A 4 8.45 -4.94 27.50
CA TYR A 4 7.09 -5.29 27.07
C TYR A 4 6.83 -6.79 27.15
N LEU A 5 7.82 -7.62 26.82
CA LEU A 5 7.72 -9.08 27.00
C LEU A 5 7.52 -9.47 28.47
N LYS A 6 8.23 -8.83 29.40
CA LYS A 6 8.05 -9.06 30.85
C LYS A 6 6.69 -8.55 31.34
N LYS A 7 6.28 -7.34 30.93
CA LYS A 7 5.00 -6.74 31.32
C LYS A 7 3.80 -7.53 30.80
N GLY A 8 3.91 -8.12 29.61
CA GLY A 8 2.86 -8.95 29.00
C GLY A 8 2.65 -10.31 29.65
N ARG A 9 3.55 -10.75 30.55
CA ARG A 9 3.45 -12.03 31.29
C ARG A 9 3.26 -13.26 30.38
N TYR A 10 3.89 -13.26 29.19
CA TYR A 10 3.82 -14.39 28.24
C TYR A 10 4.52 -15.67 28.74
N ALA A 11 5.48 -15.53 29.66
CA ALA A 11 6.20 -16.63 30.30
C ALA A 11 6.74 -16.20 31.68
N GLN A 12 7.05 -17.16 32.54
CA GLN A 12 7.63 -16.90 33.88
C GLN A 12 9.03 -16.26 33.80
N ARG A 13 9.84 -16.67 32.81
CA ARG A 13 11.16 -16.11 32.52
C ARG A 13 11.26 -15.81 31.03
N VAL A 14 11.99 -14.75 30.69
CA VAL A 14 12.28 -14.35 29.32
C VAL A 14 13.79 -14.37 29.14
N GLY A 15 14.29 -15.19 28.21
CA GLY A 15 15.72 -15.28 27.89
C GLY A 15 16.27 -13.95 27.33
N THR A 16 17.56 -13.71 27.51
CA THR A 16 18.22 -12.44 27.11
C THR A 16 18.20 -12.21 25.60
N GLY A 17 18.28 -13.27 24.78
CA GLY A 17 18.24 -13.19 23.32
C GLY A 17 16.85 -12.96 22.72
N ALA A 18 15.77 -13.37 23.42
CA ALA A 18 14.40 -13.23 22.94
C ALA A 18 14.00 -11.80 22.55
N PRO A 19 14.24 -10.75 23.36
CA PRO A 19 13.91 -9.38 22.98
C PRO A 19 14.75 -8.82 21.84
N VAL A 20 15.96 -9.35 21.61
CA VAL A 20 16.83 -8.95 20.50
C VAL A 20 16.28 -9.53 19.20
N TYR A 21 16.01 -10.84 19.20
CA TYR A 21 15.45 -11.52 18.04
C TYR A 21 14.10 -10.91 17.63
N LEU A 22 13.18 -10.72 18.58
CA LEU A 22 11.88 -10.12 18.28
C LEU A 22 12.01 -8.66 17.80
N ALA A 23 12.97 -7.88 18.32
CA ALA A 23 13.20 -6.53 17.82
C ALA A 23 13.64 -6.54 16.35
N ALA A 24 14.57 -7.43 15.99
CA ALA A 24 15.05 -7.57 14.61
C ALA A 24 13.93 -7.98 13.64
N VAL A 25 13.07 -8.92 14.04
CA VAL A 25 11.93 -9.34 13.22
C VAL A 25 10.92 -8.20 13.04
N LEU A 26 10.62 -7.45 14.11
CA LEU A 26 9.70 -6.31 14.02
C LEU A 26 10.28 -5.18 13.15
N GLU A 27 11.58 -4.93 13.23
CA GLU A 27 12.28 -3.96 12.39
C GLU A 27 12.23 -4.36 10.92
N TYR A 28 12.53 -5.64 10.62
CA TYR A 28 12.45 -6.18 9.26
C TYR A 28 11.06 -6.00 8.66
N LEU A 29 10.01 -6.41 9.37
CA LEU A 29 8.63 -6.27 8.90
C LEU A 29 8.22 -4.80 8.71
N ALA A 30 8.65 -3.91 9.61
CA ALA A 30 8.40 -2.48 9.47
C ALA A 30 9.09 -1.89 8.25
N ALA A 31 10.35 -2.27 8.00
CA ALA A 31 11.12 -1.84 6.84
C ALA A 31 10.46 -2.31 5.53
N GLU A 32 10.03 -3.57 5.45
CA GLU A 32 9.35 -4.12 4.27
C GLU A 32 8.06 -3.35 3.93
N VAL A 33 7.20 -3.11 4.93
CA VAL A 33 5.98 -2.33 4.74
C VAL A 33 6.29 -0.89 4.32
N LEU A 34 7.32 -0.27 4.89
CA LEU A 34 7.70 1.11 4.57
C LEU A 34 8.31 1.25 3.17
N GLU A 35 9.10 0.28 2.73
CA GLU A 35 9.68 0.23 1.39
C GLU A 35 8.58 0.18 0.33
N LEU A 36 7.67 -0.78 0.44
CA LEU A 36 6.54 -0.94 -0.48
C LEU A 36 5.58 0.25 -0.43
N ALA A 37 5.28 0.78 0.76
CA ALA A 37 4.43 1.96 0.90
C ALA A 37 5.11 3.24 0.36
N GLY A 38 6.44 3.33 0.46
CA GLY A 38 7.25 4.38 -0.14
C GLY A 38 7.20 4.33 -1.66
N ASN A 39 7.32 3.13 -2.24
CA ASN A 39 7.15 2.91 -3.68
C ASN A 39 5.74 3.29 -4.15
N ALA A 40 4.70 2.84 -3.45
CA ALA A 40 3.31 3.24 -3.73
C ALA A 40 3.07 4.76 -3.59
N ALA A 41 3.77 5.44 -2.66
CA ALA A 41 3.70 6.90 -2.54
C ALA A 41 4.33 7.58 -3.77
N ARG A 42 5.50 7.10 -4.19
CA ARG A 42 6.24 7.59 -5.36
C ARG A 42 5.43 7.41 -6.65
N ASP A 43 4.78 6.26 -6.83
CA ASP A 43 3.91 5.99 -7.99
C ASP A 43 2.71 6.94 -8.03
N ASN A 44 2.20 7.32 -6.86
CA ASN A 44 1.16 8.34 -6.71
C ASN A 44 1.70 9.78 -6.75
N LYS A 45 2.96 9.98 -7.15
CA LYS A 45 3.66 11.27 -7.25
C LYS A 45 3.64 12.06 -5.94
N LYS A 46 3.77 11.37 -4.81
CA LYS A 46 3.79 11.95 -3.45
C LYS A 46 5.06 11.55 -2.72
N ASN A 47 5.57 12.48 -1.92
CA ASN A 47 6.76 12.26 -1.08
C ASN A 47 6.42 11.84 0.36
N ARG A 48 5.13 11.83 0.73
CA ARG A 48 4.64 11.47 2.07
C ARG A 48 3.81 10.19 2.00
N ILE A 49 4.16 9.22 2.83
CA ILE A 49 3.34 8.02 3.05
C ILE A 49 2.06 8.41 3.80
N ILE A 50 0.91 7.96 3.28
CA ILE A 50 -0.42 8.11 3.89
C ILE A 50 -1.09 6.74 4.00
N PRO A 51 -2.19 6.57 4.76
CA PRO A 51 -2.83 5.27 4.94
C PRO A 51 -3.21 4.56 3.63
N ARG A 52 -3.55 5.31 2.57
CA ARG A 52 -3.77 4.74 1.23
C ARG A 52 -2.56 3.98 0.70
N HIS A 53 -1.35 4.53 0.84
CA HIS A 53 -0.13 3.90 0.32
C HIS A 53 0.19 2.63 1.11
N VAL A 54 -0.04 2.63 2.43
CA VAL A 54 0.10 1.45 3.30
C VAL A 54 -0.88 0.35 2.88
N LEU A 55 -2.14 0.71 2.58
CA LEU A 55 -3.11 -0.27 2.08
C LEU A 55 -2.72 -0.83 0.70
N LEU A 56 -2.28 0.02 -0.23
CA LEU A 56 -1.85 -0.44 -1.55
C LEU A 56 -0.64 -1.39 -1.45
N ALA A 57 0.34 -1.08 -0.59
CA ALA A 57 1.49 -1.95 -0.34
C ALA A 57 1.07 -3.31 0.19
N ILE A 58 0.30 -3.35 1.29
CA ILE A 58 -0.09 -4.61 1.94
C ILE A 58 -1.00 -5.47 1.06
N ARG A 59 -1.93 -4.85 0.30
CA ARG A 59 -2.93 -5.62 -0.46
C ARG A 59 -2.41 -6.10 -1.81
N ASN A 60 -1.38 -5.47 -2.37
CA ASN A 60 -0.72 -5.95 -3.59
C ASN A 60 0.38 -6.98 -3.30
N ASP A 61 0.89 -7.03 -2.07
CA ASP A 61 1.84 -8.06 -1.65
C ASP A 61 1.13 -9.30 -1.07
N THR A 62 1.55 -10.48 -1.52
CA THR A 62 0.88 -11.75 -1.19
C THR A 62 1.16 -12.18 0.26
N GLU A 63 2.37 -11.95 0.75
CA GLU A 63 2.80 -12.37 2.09
C GLU A 63 2.23 -11.45 3.16
N LEU A 64 2.36 -10.14 2.99
CA LEU A 64 1.78 -9.12 3.87
C LEU A 64 0.25 -9.17 3.83
N GLY A 65 -0.35 -9.39 2.67
CA GLY A 65 -1.80 -9.55 2.52
C GLY A 65 -2.33 -10.74 3.32
N LYS A 66 -1.58 -11.85 3.37
CA LYS A 66 -1.91 -13.02 4.18
C LYS A 66 -1.66 -12.76 5.68
N LEU A 67 -0.51 -12.19 6.02
CA LEU A 67 -0.12 -11.87 7.41
C LEU A 67 -1.13 -10.93 8.07
N LEU A 68 -1.65 -9.96 7.32
CA LEU A 68 -2.60 -8.95 7.78
C LEU A 68 -4.03 -9.23 7.31
N SER A 69 -4.35 -10.50 7.05
CA SER A 69 -5.71 -10.93 6.79
C SER A 69 -6.62 -10.61 7.98
N GLY A 70 -7.77 -9.99 7.72
CA GLY A 70 -8.70 -9.52 8.76
C GLY A 70 -8.36 -8.16 9.40
N VAL A 71 -7.19 -7.57 9.12
CA VAL A 71 -6.85 -6.23 9.63
C VAL A 71 -7.50 -5.15 8.77
N THR A 72 -8.14 -4.18 9.41
CA THR A 72 -8.70 -2.98 8.77
C THR A 72 -7.72 -1.81 8.87
N ILE A 73 -7.38 -1.21 7.73
CA ILE A 73 -6.51 -0.03 7.68
C ILE A 73 -7.42 1.21 7.55
N ALA A 74 -7.51 1.99 8.62
CA ALA A 74 -8.29 3.21 8.64
C ALA A 74 -7.82 4.18 7.53
N HIS A 75 -8.77 4.78 6.81
CA HIS A 75 -8.51 5.67 5.67
C HIS A 75 -7.69 5.06 4.50
N GLY A 76 -7.59 3.72 4.42
CA GLY A 76 -6.86 3.04 3.35
C GLY A 76 -7.64 2.90 2.04
N GLY A 77 -8.97 2.82 2.10
CA GLY A 77 -9.82 2.50 0.94
C GLY A 77 -9.67 1.03 0.51
N VAL A 78 -9.86 0.73 -0.78
CA VAL A 78 -9.74 -0.63 -1.35
C VAL A 78 -8.88 -0.66 -2.62
N LEU A 79 -8.35 -1.83 -3.00
CA LEU A 79 -7.70 -1.97 -4.30
C LEU A 79 -8.70 -1.66 -5.42
N PRO A 80 -8.34 -0.85 -6.44
CA PRO A 80 -9.19 -0.63 -7.59
C PRO A 80 -9.42 -1.95 -8.33
N ASN A 81 -10.66 -2.43 -8.33
CA ASN A 81 -11.05 -3.62 -9.05
C ASN A 81 -12.51 -3.48 -9.50
N ILE A 82 -12.78 -3.73 -10.78
CA ILE A 82 -14.13 -3.73 -11.35
C ILE A 82 -14.37 -5.12 -11.90
N ASN A 83 -15.44 -5.78 -11.43
CA ASN A 83 -15.81 -7.09 -11.97
C ASN A 83 -16.09 -6.97 -13.48
N PRO A 84 -15.54 -7.84 -14.34
CA PRO A 84 -15.72 -7.76 -15.79
C PRO A 84 -17.17 -7.70 -16.26
N VAL A 85 -18.12 -8.27 -15.50
CA VAL A 85 -19.56 -8.23 -15.79
C VAL A 85 -20.12 -6.81 -15.75
N LEU A 86 -19.51 -5.92 -14.96
CA LEU A 86 -19.92 -4.52 -14.82
C LEU A 86 -19.32 -3.62 -15.90
N LEU A 87 -18.41 -4.14 -16.73
CA LEU A 87 -17.82 -3.36 -17.81
C LEU A 87 -18.82 -3.19 -18.97
N PRO A 88 -18.82 -2.04 -19.65
CA PRO A 88 -19.60 -1.86 -20.87
C PRO A 88 -19.27 -2.96 -21.89
N LYS A 89 -20.30 -3.56 -22.48
CA LYS A 89 -20.09 -4.52 -23.57
C LYS A 89 -19.40 -3.80 -24.73
N LYS A 90 -18.26 -4.34 -25.19
CA LYS A 90 -17.42 -3.77 -26.26
C LYS A 90 -18.17 -3.46 -27.58
N THR A 91 -19.41 -3.92 -27.76
CA THR A 91 -20.24 -3.64 -28.93
C THR A 91 -20.83 -2.22 -28.99
N ALA A 92 -20.80 -1.43 -27.91
CA ALA A 92 -21.36 -0.07 -27.90
C ALA A 92 -20.35 1.07 -28.16
N ALA A 93 -19.06 0.78 -28.41
CA ALA A 93 -18.01 1.80 -28.57
C ALA A 93 -17.93 2.42 -29.98
N LYS A 94 -19.03 2.39 -30.74
CA LYS A 94 -19.17 3.10 -32.02
C LYS A 94 -20.39 4.04 -31.98
N GLU A 95 -20.56 4.83 -30.92
CA GLU A 95 -21.44 6.00 -31.00
C GLU A 95 -21.08 7.07 -29.96
N SER A 96 -20.49 8.15 -30.49
CA SER A 96 -20.57 9.55 -30.05
C SER A 96 -20.47 9.91 -28.55
N THR A 97 -19.32 10.46 -28.16
CA THR A 97 -19.29 11.68 -27.31
C THR A 97 -18.23 12.65 -27.83
N PRO A 98 -18.53 13.96 -28.02
CA PRO A 98 -17.59 14.93 -28.56
C PRO A 98 -16.46 15.25 -27.58
N LYS A 99 -15.22 15.29 -28.08
CA LYS A 99 -14.03 15.76 -27.37
C LYS A 99 -14.22 17.21 -26.91
N SER A 100 -14.13 17.46 -25.61
CA SER A 100 -13.95 18.81 -25.06
C SER A 100 -12.63 19.43 -25.56
N PRO A 101 -12.59 20.73 -25.89
CA PRO A 101 -11.42 21.35 -26.52
C PRO A 101 -10.29 21.58 -25.51
N SER A 102 -9.14 20.92 -25.73
CA SER A 102 -7.90 21.24 -25.04
C SER A 102 -7.34 22.57 -25.54
N LYS A 103 -7.24 23.55 -24.63
CA LYS A 103 -6.66 24.88 -24.85
C LYS A 103 -5.27 24.81 -25.51
N ALA A 104 -5.08 25.68 -26.49
CA ALA A 104 -3.82 25.92 -27.16
C ALA A 104 -2.76 26.49 -26.20
N GLY A 105 -1.55 25.92 -26.25
CA GLY A 105 -0.33 26.48 -25.69
C GLY A 105 0.82 26.15 -26.63
N LYS A 106 1.04 27.00 -27.64
CA LYS A 106 2.24 27.01 -28.48
C LYS A 106 3.44 27.41 -27.62
N SER A 107 4.56 26.68 -27.72
CA SER A 107 5.88 27.25 -28.06
C SER A 107 7.00 26.18 -28.12
N PRO A 108 8.09 26.43 -28.90
CA PRO A 108 8.74 25.43 -29.73
C PRO A 108 10.04 24.83 -29.18
N LYS A 109 10.42 23.67 -29.75
CA LYS A 109 11.73 23.00 -29.61
C LYS A 109 12.87 23.95 -29.98
N LYS A 110 13.93 23.96 -29.17
CA LYS A 110 15.28 24.40 -29.57
C LYS A 110 16.22 23.20 -29.61
N ALA A 111 17.17 23.31 -30.54
CA ALA A 111 18.17 22.35 -30.98
C ALA A 111 19.05 21.77 -29.86
#